data_AF-A0A9Q3QC07-F1
#
_entry.id   AF-A0A9Q3QC07-F1
#
_cell.length_a   1.000
_cell.length_b   1.000
_cell.length_c   1.000
_cell.angle_alpha   90.00
_cell.angle_beta   90.00
_cell.angle_gamma   90.00
#
_symmetry.space_group_name_H-M   'P 1'
#
loop_
_entity.id
_entity.type
_entity.pdbx_description
1 polymer ?
#
loop_
_entity_poly.entity_id
_entity_poly.type
_entity_poly.pdbx_seq_one_letter_code
_entity_poly.pdbx_strand_id
1 'polypeptide(L)'
;MGSPSHGSSKATEWALLYKVYIPFLMLSQHMQLDDHKSTNTQRNMGQSEELANELTKNTFHWISAINIATSWTVSMDDANAFSENWKKFRLSNKHLFPKQKSKPNHHFYDHIPKLFQC
;
A
#
# COMPACT_ATOMS: atom_id res chain seq x y z
N MET A 1 -6.14 17.35 31.43
CA MET A 1 -6.93 16.57 30.45
C MET A 1 -7.04 17.42 29.19
N GLY A 2 -6.26 17.09 28.15
CA GLY A 2 -6.18 17.89 26.93
C GLY A 2 -7.27 17.49 25.96
N SER A 3 -8.17 18.41 25.65
CA SER A 3 -9.16 18.24 24.58
C SER A 3 -8.45 17.93 23.25
N PRO A 4 -8.99 17.06 22.38
CA PRO A 4 -8.36 16.77 21.11
C PRO A 4 -8.26 18.04 20.27
N SER A 5 -7.04 18.52 20.04
CA SER A 5 -6.77 19.53 19.03
C SER A 5 -7.15 18.94 17.67
N HIS A 6 -7.75 19.74 16.80
CA HIS A 6 -8.39 19.36 15.53
C HIS A 6 -7.55 18.51 14.53
N GLY A 7 -6.30 18.15 14.85
CA GLY A 7 -5.44 17.27 14.04
C GLY A 7 -5.59 15.77 14.31
N SER A 8 -6.00 15.36 15.51
CA SER A 8 -6.07 13.94 15.91
C SER A 8 -7.13 13.14 15.12
N SER A 9 -8.29 13.76 14.84
CA SER A 9 -9.37 13.13 14.05
C SER A 9 -8.92 12.83 12.63
N LYS A 10 -8.25 13.78 11.97
CA LYS A 10 -7.78 13.60 10.58
C LYS A 10 -6.72 12.52 10.48
N ALA A 11 -5.72 12.49 11.38
CA ALA A 11 -4.70 11.46 11.35
C ALA A 11 -5.30 10.05 11.51
N THR A 12 -6.29 9.92 12.38
CA THR A 12 -7.03 8.66 12.59
C THR A 12 -7.85 8.27 11.35
N GLU A 13 -8.53 9.22 10.71
CA GLU A 13 -9.27 9.00 9.46
C GLU A 13 -8.34 8.55 8.32
N TRP A 14 -7.18 9.19 8.17
CA TRP A 14 -6.16 8.79 7.19
C TRP A 14 -5.61 7.39 7.49
N ALA A 15 -5.35 7.07 8.77
CA ALA A 15 -4.92 5.74 9.16
C ALA A 15 -5.99 4.68 8.84
N LEU A 16 -7.27 4.97 9.08
CA LEU A 16 -8.38 4.07 8.77
C LEU A 16 -8.52 3.85 7.26
N LEU A 17 -8.45 4.93 6.47
CA LEU A 17 -8.48 4.88 5.00
C LEU A 17 -7.36 3.99 4.46
N TYR A 18 -6.13 4.21 4.91
CA TYR A 18 -4.96 3.55 4.36
C TYR A 18 -4.72 2.14 4.89
N LYS A 19 -5.09 1.83 6.14
CA LYS A 19 -4.89 0.51 6.75
C LYS A 19 -6.06 -0.45 6.58
N VAL A 20 -7.28 0.07 6.42
CA VAL A 20 -8.49 -0.76 6.43
C VAL A 20 -9.21 -0.67 5.09
N TYR A 21 -9.65 0.52 4.68
CA TYR A 21 -10.55 0.65 3.53
C TYR A 21 -9.87 0.34 2.19
N ILE A 22 -8.70 0.90 1.91
CA ILE A 22 -8.01 0.63 0.64
C ILE A 22 -7.57 -0.83 0.53
N PRO A 23 -6.98 -1.45 1.57
CA PRO A 23 -6.70 -2.89 1.55
C PRO A 23 -7.94 -3.74 1.26
N PHE A 24 -9.07 -3.41 1.89
CA PHE A 24 -10.34 -4.10 1.68
C PHE A 24 -10.88 -3.92 0.26
N LEU A 25 -10.80 -2.71 -0.30
CA LEU A 25 -11.19 -2.43 -1.68
C LEU A 25 -10.34 -3.20 -2.70
N MET A 26 -9.03 -3.28 -2.48
CA MET A 26 -8.13 -4.00 -3.38
C MET A 26 -8.36 -5.52 -3.31
N LEU A 27 -8.59 -6.07 -2.11
CA LEU A 27 -8.92 -7.48 -1.92
C LEU A 27 -10.29 -7.83 -2.50
N SER A 28 -11.30 -6.96 -2.37
CA SER A 28 -12.64 -7.24 -2.91
C SER A 28 -12.67 -7.20 -4.44
N GLN A 29 -11.88 -6.34 -5.08
CA GLN A 29 -11.69 -6.36 -6.53
C GLN A 29 -11.06 -7.67 -7.01
N HIS A 30 -10.14 -8.25 -6.24
CA HIS A 30 -9.56 -9.56 -6.56
C HIS A 30 -10.61 -10.68 -6.53
N MET A 31 -11.45 -10.72 -5.48
CA MET A 31 -12.49 -11.74 -5.34
C MET A 31 -13.57 -11.66 -6.43
N GLN A 32 -13.88 -10.46 -6.93
CA GLN A 32 -14.88 -10.28 -7.99
C GLN A 32 -14.40 -10.72 -9.38
N LEU A 33 -13.08 -10.82 -9.61
CA LEU A 33 -12.52 -11.33 -10.87
C LEU A 33 -12.73 -12.84 -11.04
N ASP A 34 -12.93 -13.57 -9.95
CA ASP A 34 -13.10 -15.04 -9.98
C ASP A 34 -14.51 -15.50 -10.35
N ASP A 35 -15.55 -14.70 -10.08
CA ASP A 35 -16.97 -15.07 -10.27
C ASP A 35 -17.45 -14.96 -11.73
N HIS A 36 -16.75 -14.19 -12.57
CA HIS A 36 -17.11 -14.00 -14.00
C HIS A 36 -16.46 -15.04 -14.95
N LYS A 37 -16.13 -16.25 -14.45
CA LYS A 37 -15.62 -17.37 -15.26
C LYS A 37 -16.71 -17.99 -16.15
N SER A 38 -17.20 -17.22 -17.13
CA SER A 38 -18.03 -17.70 -18.23
C SER A 38 -17.14 -18.09 -19.42
N THR A 39 -17.14 -19.40 -19.68
CA THR A 39 -16.81 -20.14 -20.90
C THR A 39 -16.46 -19.32 -22.18
N ASN A 40 -15.21 -18.87 -22.35
CA ASN A 40 -14.47 -18.92 -23.65
C ASN A 40 -13.01 -18.38 -23.63
N THR A 41 -12.46 -17.93 -22.50
CA THR A 41 -11.32 -16.99 -22.53
C THR A 41 -10.03 -17.50 -21.88
N GLN A 42 -9.55 -18.71 -22.21
CA GLN A 42 -8.31 -19.25 -21.63
C GLN A 42 -7.05 -18.39 -21.89
N ARG A 43 -6.97 -17.66 -23.01
CA ARG A 43 -5.79 -16.83 -23.35
C ARG A 43 -5.72 -15.49 -22.61
N ASN A 44 -6.85 -14.87 -22.26
CA ASN A 44 -6.85 -13.61 -21.49
C ASN A 44 -6.89 -13.87 -19.97
N MET A 45 -7.13 -15.12 -19.56
CA MET A 45 -7.20 -15.52 -18.15
C MET A 45 -5.83 -15.36 -17.46
N GLY A 46 -4.75 -15.81 -18.11
CA GLY A 46 -3.40 -15.67 -17.55
C GLY A 46 -2.95 -14.22 -17.37
N GLN A 47 -3.33 -13.32 -18.29
CA GLN A 47 -3.02 -11.88 -18.16
C GLN A 47 -3.83 -11.19 -17.07
N SER A 48 -5.10 -11.58 -16.90
CA SER A 48 -5.97 -11.06 -15.83
C SER A 48 -5.49 -11.53 -14.44
N GLU A 49 -5.08 -12.79 -14.33
CA GLU A 49 -4.54 -13.36 -13.09
C GLU A 49 -3.18 -12.76 -12.73
N GLU A 50 -2.29 -12.57 -13.70
CA GLU A 50 -1.00 -11.91 -13.50
C GLU A 50 -1.17 -10.47 -13.02
N LEU A 51 -2.05 -9.68 -13.67
CA LEU A 51 -2.35 -8.31 -13.24
C LEU A 51 -2.94 -8.27 -11.82
N ALA A 52 -3.86 -9.19 -11.51
CA ALA A 52 -4.47 -9.28 -10.18
C ALA A 52 -3.43 -9.65 -9.11
N ASN A 53 -2.51 -10.57 -9.41
CA ASN A 53 -1.40 -10.92 -8.54
C ASN A 53 -0.46 -9.74 -8.30
N GLU A 54 -0.12 -8.97 -9.34
CA GLU A 54 0.72 -7.78 -9.21
C GLU A 54 0.05 -6.66 -8.40
N LEU A 55 -1.27 -6.45 -8.58
CA LEU A 55 -2.06 -5.53 -7.75
C LEU A 55 -2.06 -5.95 -6.27
N THR A 56 -2.25 -7.24 -5.99
CA THR A 56 -2.22 -7.78 -4.63
C THR A 56 -0.84 -7.59 -4.00
N LYS A 57 0.25 -7.95 -4.70
CA LYS A 57 1.63 -7.74 -4.19
C LYS A 57 1.92 -6.26 -3.94
N ASN A 58 1.53 -5.37 -4.87
CA ASN A 58 1.70 -3.93 -4.70
C ASN A 58 0.97 -3.42 -3.46
N THR A 59 -0.26 -3.90 -3.23
CA THR A 59 -1.07 -3.57 -2.06
C THR A 59 -0.41 -4.04 -0.76
N PHE A 60 0.13 -5.26 -0.73
CA PHE A 60 0.86 -5.77 0.44
C PHE A 60 2.09 -4.92 0.78
N HIS A 61 2.92 -4.59 -0.22
CA HIS A 61 4.08 -3.72 0.00
C HIS A 61 3.68 -2.37 0.58
N TRP A 62 2.57 -1.81 0.10
CA TRP A 62 2.07 -0.55 0.60
C TRP A 62 1.57 -0.64 2.04
N ILE A 63 0.75 -1.65 2.37
CA ILE A 63 0.25 -1.87 3.74
C ILE A 63 1.40 -2.10 4.72
N SER A 64 2.38 -2.93 4.35
CA SER A 64 3.55 -3.20 5.19
C SER A 64 4.31 -1.93 5.50
N ALA A 65 4.57 -1.08 4.49
CA ALA A 65 5.23 0.20 4.72
C ALA A 65 4.41 1.14 5.62
N ILE A 66 3.09 1.25 5.40
CA ILE A 66 2.22 2.09 6.23
C ILE A 66 2.16 1.60 7.68
N ASN A 67 2.09 0.29 7.89
CA ASN A 67 2.06 -0.30 9.23
C ASN A 67 3.35 -0.03 10.00
N ILE A 68 4.51 -0.16 9.35
CA ILE A 68 5.80 0.18 9.98
C ILE A 68 5.86 1.67 10.29
N ALA A 69 5.52 2.54 9.32
CA ALA A 69 5.53 3.99 9.48
C ALA A 69 4.67 4.53 10.62
N THR A 70 3.67 3.74 11.05
CA THR A 70 2.69 4.12 12.06
C THR A 70 2.74 3.21 13.28
N SER A 71 3.80 2.40 13.41
CA SER A 71 4.05 1.59 14.60
C SER A 71 4.48 2.48 15.77
N TRP A 72 4.08 2.09 16.98
CA TRP A 72 4.48 2.76 18.22
C TRP A 72 5.94 2.51 18.58
N THR A 73 6.51 1.40 18.09
CA THR A 73 7.90 0.98 18.30
C THR A 73 8.49 0.53 16.98
N VAL A 74 9.72 0.96 16.71
CA VAL A 74 10.42 0.74 15.44
C VAL A 74 11.89 0.43 15.72
N SER A 75 12.41 -0.58 15.06
CA SER A 75 13.81 -1.00 15.09
C SER A 75 14.54 -0.56 13.80
N MET A 76 15.86 -0.74 13.78
CA MET A 76 16.64 -0.54 12.56
C MET A 76 16.20 -1.50 11.44
N ASP A 77 15.84 -2.73 11.79
CA ASP A 77 15.34 -3.70 10.82
C ASP A 77 13.99 -3.27 10.23
N ASP A 78 13.13 -2.63 11.04
CA ASP A 78 11.89 -2.02 10.55
C ASP A 78 12.16 -0.88 9.56
N ALA A 79 13.21 -0.08 9.79
CA ALA A 79 13.60 0.99 8.86
C ALA A 79 14.02 0.45 7.49
N ASN A 80 14.78 -0.65 7.49
CA ASN A 80 15.17 -1.37 6.29
C ASN A 80 13.94 -1.97 5.60
N ALA A 81 13.10 -2.69 6.35
CA ALA A 81 11.88 -3.31 5.85
C ALA A 81 10.89 -2.28 5.28
N PHE A 82 10.76 -1.11 5.92
CA PHE A 82 9.97 0.01 5.39
C PHE A 82 10.52 0.47 4.05
N SER A 83 11.83 0.74 3.98
CA SER A 83 12.48 1.25 2.77
C SER A 83 12.34 0.28 1.60
N GLU A 84 12.50 -1.02 1.85
CA GLU A 84 12.31 -2.07 0.86
C GLU A 84 10.86 -2.15 0.36
N ASN A 85 9.89 -2.21 1.27
CA ASN A 85 8.48 -2.30 0.90
C ASN A 85 8.01 -1.05 0.16
N TRP A 86 8.41 0.13 0.62
CA TRP A 86 8.08 1.39 -0.03
C TRP A 86 8.69 1.48 -1.44
N LYS A 87 9.94 1.02 -1.63
CA LYS A 87 10.58 0.94 -2.94
C LYS A 87 9.84 -0.01 -3.87
N LYS A 88 9.52 -1.23 -3.41
CA LYS A 88 8.79 -2.24 -4.20
C LYS A 88 7.41 -1.72 -4.61
N PHE A 89 6.66 -1.13 -3.67
CA PHE A 89 5.39 -0.46 -3.94
C PHE A 89 5.52 0.59 -5.05
N ARG A 90 6.50 1.51 -4.94
CA ARG A 90 6.66 2.59 -5.92
C ARG A 90 7.02 2.07 -7.32
N LEU A 91 7.87 1.05 -7.40
CA LEU A 91 8.27 0.44 -8.66
C LEU A 91 7.09 -0.26 -9.34
N SER A 92 6.38 -1.14 -8.63
CA SER A 92 5.22 -1.83 -9.21
C SER A 92 4.04 -0.88 -9.46
N ASN A 93 3.85 0.17 -8.66
CA ASN A 93 2.81 1.17 -8.91
C ASN A 93 3.04 1.95 -10.22
N LYS A 94 4.30 2.21 -10.59
CA LYS A 94 4.64 2.81 -11.89
C LYS A 94 4.32 1.88 -13.06
N HIS A 95 4.50 0.57 -12.86
CA HIS A 95 4.17 -0.44 -13.86
C HIS A 95 2.65 -0.63 -14.01
N LEU A 96 1.92 -0.73 -12.89
CA LEU A 96 0.47 -0.92 -12.84
C LEU A 96 -0.30 0.32 -13.34
N PHE A 97 0.22 1.52 -13.06
CA PHE A 97 -0.44 2.79 -13.40
C PHE A 97 0.49 3.73 -14.18
N PRO A 98 0.90 3.38 -15.41
CA PRO A 98 1.93 4.09 -16.16
C PRO A 98 1.55 5.53 -16.54
N LYS A 99 0.24 5.82 -16.61
CA LYS A 99 -0.30 7.16 -16.90
C LYS A 99 -0.35 8.06 -15.66
N GLN A 100 -0.22 7.49 -14.46
CA GLN A 100 -0.30 8.25 -13.22
C GLN A 100 1.07 8.83 -12.86
N LYS A 101 1.18 10.16 -12.94
CA LYS A 101 2.39 10.88 -12.50
C LYS A 101 2.45 10.89 -10.97
N SER A 102 3.05 9.87 -10.37
CA SER A 102 3.35 9.83 -8.94
C SER A 102 4.65 10.60 -8.65
N LYS A 103 4.55 11.76 -8.00
CA LYS A 103 5.71 12.42 -7.40
C LYS A 103 6.05 11.70 -6.09
N PRO A 104 7.33 11.47 -5.76
CA PRO A 104 7.69 10.94 -4.46
C PRO A 104 7.12 11.83 -3.37
N ASN A 105 6.32 11.25 -2.46
CA ASN A 105 6.02 11.91 -1.21
C ASN A 105 7.33 11.91 -0.41
N HIS A 106 8.04 13.05 -0.41
CA HIS A 106 9.35 13.21 0.22
C HIS A 106 9.32 12.83 1.72
N HIS A 107 8.22 13.11 2.42
CA HIS A 107 8.05 12.71 3.82
C HIS A 107 8.14 11.20 4.01
N PHE A 108 7.50 10.44 3.11
CA PHE A 108 7.50 8.98 3.20
C PHE A 108 8.80 8.34 2.72
N TYR A 109 9.41 8.87 1.65
CA TYR A 109 10.59 8.24 1.06
C TYR A 109 11.89 8.59 1.80
N ASP A 110 12.06 9.86 2.21
CA ASP A 110 13.34 10.35 2.73
C ASP A 110 13.37 10.55 4.25
N HIS A 111 12.22 10.86 4.87
CA HIS A 111 12.19 11.27 6.28
C HIS A 111 11.82 10.14 7.24
N ILE A 112 10.83 9.31 6.90
CA ILE A 112 10.39 8.21 7.78
C ILE A 112 11.53 7.24 8.15
N PRO A 113 12.36 6.73 7.22
CA PRO A 113 13.47 5.86 7.59
C PRO A 113 14.50 6.53 8.51
N LYS A 114 14.72 7.84 8.34
CA LYS A 114 15.67 8.62 9.15
C LYS A 114 15.19 8.85 10.57
N LEU A 115 13.87 8.92 10.79
CA LEU A 115 13.30 9.01 12.13
C LEU A 115 13.54 7.74 12.97
N PHE A 116 13.91 6.64 12.34
CA PHE A 116 14.16 5.35 13.00
C PHE A 116 15.66 5.11 13.30
N GLN A 117 16.54 6.02 12.87
CA GLN A 117 17.97 6.00 13.17
C GLN A 117 18.22 6.73 14.49
N CYS A 118 18.04 6.02 15.59
CA CYS A 118 18.51 6.41 16.93
C CYS A 118 19.87 5.76 17.23
#